data_AF-A0A2R6LPQ1-F1
#
_entry.id   AF-A0A2R6LPQ1-F1
#
_cell.length_a   1.000
_cell.length_b   1.000
_cell.length_c   1.000
_cell.angle_alpha   90.00
_cell.angle_beta   90.00
_cell.angle_gamma   90.00
#
_symmetry.space_group_name_H-M   'P 1'
#
loop_
_entity.id
_entity.type
_entity.pdbx_description
1 polymer ?
#
loop_
_entity_poly.entity_id
_entity_poly.type
_entity_poly.pdbx_seq_one_letter_code
_entity_poly.pdbx_strand_id
1 'polypeptide(L)'
;MTVTSGAQDERADEGAGQGSVLRATVLASLVAAVVSGVFVYGLQRLYMRYLGAAIGNGSPALGLVGWVLMTVVFGVIFAGLAGNHAESGNSTTGYGLVYGIVLAVFVGLLAVPAAVEATTQWPFPYTRVSVSTLVGYGLYGLVLGSIFGKRINRRPLRPLFLVGRTRSTVVTSLIAGAVAGALLVVSAPHYLVYFALIAGAGGSVPVGFVVFLAFAVFLGLGFAVYPARRVERRDLPGQSGLKLGAAYGVVLMLLAGVLVVPQFLGAATAFDPPAPNEGRGVPVLGGALLGGGAGVGFVFASTPQPIYFLALSYLGVRPDWQLGIVVWFAIALLLGAAFVPLAARAVESHISTSRGAVVGLVYGIGLTAVVGTVIVPSVVRFRGFPIEVPHTRAPILAYAAFGLVFGAVYALLRKRRLAGGEVPTSPSVGTKSQRAIVFGSLFGGAAGGLLAYHMVSPVTMLFMGSLVGYAGSIGVGWVVWLSLSLVFGLVFAVAVGPRLGDYTRSIDEFAQQEEDVNDTLGNYLEEAPVTTTATLAGFAYGVVLAVAVGAIAIPIAVNTISTHGMPVPVLQPYFLLAFVVYGLIMGIGYGVVREY
;
A
#
# COMPACT_ATOMS: atom_id res chain seq x y z
N MET A 1 7.04 62.98 -1.11
CA MET A 1 8.14 61.99 -1.18
C MET A 1 8.12 61.22 0.12
N THR A 2 7.23 60.23 0.23
CA THR A 2 6.85 59.61 1.51
C THR A 2 6.15 58.29 1.20
N VAL A 3 6.92 57.22 1.05
CA VAL A 3 6.43 55.86 0.72
C VAL A 3 7.16 54.87 1.63
N THR A 4 6.75 54.80 2.89
CA THR A 4 7.45 54.03 3.94
C THR A 4 6.55 53.37 4.99
N SER A 5 5.22 53.55 4.95
CA SER A 5 4.31 53.03 6.00
C SER A 5 3.79 51.60 5.77
N GLY A 6 3.78 51.09 4.53
CA GLY A 6 3.14 49.79 4.22
C GLY A 6 3.85 48.56 4.79
N ALA A 7 5.18 48.54 4.75
CA ALA A 7 5.99 47.36 5.09
C ALA A 7 6.06 47.02 6.61
N GLN A 8 5.30 47.74 7.45
CA GLN A 8 5.27 47.53 8.89
C GLN A 8 4.00 46.80 9.37
N ASP A 9 2.88 46.92 8.64
CA ASP A 9 1.64 46.20 8.96
C ASP A 9 1.67 44.73 8.50
N GLU A 10 2.27 44.42 7.33
CA GLU A 10 2.37 43.03 6.84
C GLU A 10 3.08 42.10 7.84
N ARG A 11 4.14 42.60 8.49
CA ARG A 11 4.88 41.87 9.54
C ARG A 11 4.10 41.69 10.85
N ALA A 12 3.03 42.45 11.08
CA ALA A 12 2.16 42.26 12.23
C ALA A 12 1.18 41.09 12.01
N ASP A 13 0.64 40.96 10.79
CA ASP A 13 -0.34 39.90 10.46
C ASP A 13 0.29 38.51 10.33
N GLU A 14 1.53 38.40 9.83
CA GLU A 14 2.27 37.12 9.80
C GLU A 14 2.37 36.46 11.20
N GLY A 15 2.62 37.28 12.24
CA GLY A 15 2.70 36.82 13.63
C GLY A 15 1.35 36.35 14.18
N ALA A 16 0.23 36.96 13.75
CA ALA A 16 -1.11 36.56 14.13
C ALA A 16 -1.51 35.19 13.54
N GLY A 17 -1.01 34.88 12.33
CA GLY A 17 -1.23 33.61 11.64
C GLY A 17 -0.74 32.39 12.43
N GLN A 18 0.56 32.32 12.72
CA GLN A 18 1.21 31.15 13.34
C GLN A 18 0.59 30.78 14.70
N GLY A 19 0.30 31.77 15.55
CA GLY A 19 -0.33 31.56 16.85
C GLY A 19 -1.72 30.92 16.77
N SER A 20 -2.44 31.11 15.66
CA SER A 20 -3.75 30.49 15.43
C SER A 20 -3.63 29.01 15.03
N VAL A 21 -2.65 28.67 14.19
CA VAL A 21 -2.38 27.30 13.73
C VAL A 21 -1.92 26.44 14.91
N LEU A 22 -0.97 26.89 15.72
CA LEU A 22 -0.49 26.12 16.88
C LEU A 22 -1.62 25.79 17.87
N ARG A 23 -2.50 26.77 18.16
CA ARG A 23 -3.69 26.56 19.02
C ARG A 23 -4.70 25.61 18.39
N ALA A 24 -4.90 25.67 17.07
CA ALA A 24 -5.75 24.73 16.33
C ALA A 24 -5.21 23.29 16.41
N THR A 25 -3.90 23.12 16.21
CA THR A 25 -3.17 21.86 16.32
C THR A 25 -3.35 21.23 17.71
N VAL A 26 -2.95 21.93 18.77
CA VAL A 26 -2.97 21.38 20.14
C VAL A 26 -4.40 20.98 20.54
N LEU A 27 -5.41 21.80 20.21
CA LEU A 27 -6.81 21.49 20.49
C LEU A 27 -7.32 20.29 19.70
N ALA A 28 -7.06 20.23 18.39
CA ALA A 28 -7.48 19.11 17.54
C ALA A 28 -6.83 17.79 18.00
N SER A 29 -5.54 17.86 18.33
CA SER A 29 -4.74 16.72 18.80
C SER A 29 -5.25 16.21 20.15
N LEU A 30 -5.47 17.09 21.12
CA LEU A 30 -5.93 16.70 22.46
C LEU A 30 -7.36 16.15 22.45
N VAL A 31 -8.28 16.73 21.68
CA VAL A 31 -9.64 16.18 21.54
C VAL A 31 -9.62 14.82 20.83
N ALA A 32 -8.85 14.68 19.75
CA ALA A 32 -8.68 13.38 19.08
C ALA A 32 -8.04 12.34 19.99
N ALA A 33 -7.01 12.72 20.75
CA ALA A 33 -6.29 11.88 21.71
C ALA A 33 -7.20 11.37 22.83
N VAL A 34 -8.04 12.23 23.41
CA VAL A 34 -9.00 11.84 24.45
C VAL A 34 -10.11 10.95 23.89
N VAL A 35 -10.71 11.31 22.74
CA VAL A 35 -11.80 10.51 22.13
C VAL A 35 -11.33 9.11 21.74
N SER A 36 -10.16 9.00 21.09
CA SER A 36 -9.57 7.71 20.74
C SER A 36 -9.05 6.94 21.96
N GLY A 37 -8.42 7.62 22.92
CA GLY A 37 -7.88 7.02 24.13
C GLY A 37 -8.98 6.41 24.99
N VAL A 38 -10.09 7.12 25.20
CA VAL A 38 -11.26 6.60 25.95
C VAL A 38 -11.89 5.40 25.21
N PHE A 39 -11.96 5.43 23.88
CA PHE A 39 -12.45 4.31 23.07
C PHE A 39 -11.57 3.04 23.23
N VAL A 40 -10.25 3.17 23.08
CA VAL A 40 -9.30 2.04 23.24
C VAL A 40 -9.20 1.60 24.71
N TYR A 41 -9.31 2.51 25.68
CA TYR A 41 -9.38 2.18 27.11
C TYR A 41 -10.64 1.39 27.47
N GLY A 42 -11.78 1.73 26.86
CA GLY A 42 -13.05 1.02 27.06
C GLY A 42 -13.02 -0.40 26.51
N LEU A 43 -12.60 -0.56 25.24
CA LEU A 43 -12.65 -1.85 24.54
C LEU A 43 -11.41 -2.74 24.77
N GLN A 44 -10.23 -2.16 25.00
CA GLN A 44 -8.96 -2.88 24.95
C GLN A 44 -8.03 -2.49 26.11
N ARG A 45 -8.55 -2.58 27.34
CA ARG A 45 -7.80 -2.35 28.60
C ARG A 45 -6.43 -3.04 28.65
N LEU A 46 -6.26 -4.20 28.01
CA LEU A 46 -4.98 -4.91 27.94
C LEU A 46 -3.91 -4.13 27.15
N TYR A 47 -4.26 -3.50 26.02
CA TYR A 47 -3.33 -2.65 25.26
C TYR A 47 -2.94 -1.40 26.07
N MET A 48 -3.89 -0.83 26.82
CA MET A 48 -3.59 0.24 27.78
C MET A 48 -2.70 -0.24 28.94
N ARG A 49 -2.82 -1.49 29.44
CA ARG A 49 -1.85 -2.03 30.42
C ARG A 49 -0.44 -2.08 29.84
N TYR A 50 -0.28 -2.52 28.58
CA TYR A 50 1.02 -2.56 27.93
C TYR A 50 1.63 -1.17 27.74
N LEU A 51 0.87 -0.18 27.26
CA LEU A 51 1.32 1.23 27.22
C LEU A 51 1.68 1.76 28.62
N GLY A 52 0.89 1.41 29.65
CA GLY A 52 1.17 1.77 31.04
C GLY A 52 2.39 1.06 31.63
N ALA A 53 2.84 -0.04 31.04
CA ALA A 53 4.05 -0.78 31.45
C ALA A 53 5.31 -0.19 30.79
N ALA A 54 5.23 0.20 29.52
CA ALA A 54 6.32 0.91 28.83
C ALA A 54 6.63 2.29 29.44
N ILE A 55 5.72 2.85 30.23
CA ILE A 55 5.83 4.16 30.90
C ILE A 55 5.93 4.01 32.44
N GLY A 56 5.76 2.80 32.99
CA GLY A 56 5.77 2.58 34.44
C GLY A 56 5.02 1.33 34.90
N ASN A 57 4.05 1.51 35.81
CA ASN A 57 3.51 0.43 36.64
C ASN A 57 2.49 -0.53 35.98
N GLY A 58 2.33 -0.50 34.65
CA GLY A 58 1.38 -1.38 33.94
C GLY A 58 -0.11 -1.04 34.14
N SER A 59 -0.44 0.07 34.82
CA SER A 59 -1.83 0.44 35.04
C SER A 59 -2.50 0.96 33.75
N PRO A 60 -3.76 0.61 33.46
CA PRO A 60 -4.48 1.13 32.30
C PRO A 60 -4.60 2.66 32.29
N ALA A 61 -4.57 3.30 33.46
CA ALA A 61 -4.66 4.75 33.60
C ALA A 61 -3.38 5.46 33.12
N LEU A 62 -2.19 4.98 33.51
CA LEU A 62 -0.94 5.46 32.91
C LEU A 62 -0.87 5.13 31.41
N GLY A 63 -1.44 4.01 30.97
CA GLY A 63 -1.61 3.69 29.57
C GLY A 63 -2.40 4.74 28.78
N LEU A 64 -3.51 5.23 29.34
CA LEU A 64 -4.31 6.30 28.74
C LEU A 64 -3.55 7.63 28.71
N VAL A 65 -2.82 7.97 29.78
CA VAL A 65 -1.92 9.14 29.78
C VAL A 65 -0.86 9.02 28.70
N GLY A 66 -0.22 7.85 28.58
CA GLY A 66 0.74 7.53 27.52
C GLY A 66 0.19 7.65 26.12
N TRP A 67 -1.01 7.09 25.88
CA TRP A 67 -1.74 7.25 24.61
C TRP A 67 -1.97 8.73 24.30
N VAL A 68 -2.43 9.53 25.27
CA VAL A 68 -2.72 10.95 25.06
C VAL A 68 -1.44 11.75 24.77
N LEU A 69 -0.36 11.56 25.54
CA LEU A 69 0.92 12.24 25.29
C LEU A 69 1.48 11.90 23.90
N MET A 70 1.56 10.61 23.58
CA MET A 70 2.03 10.10 22.30
C MET A 70 1.20 10.63 21.11
N THR A 71 -0.12 10.58 21.22
CA THR A 71 -1.02 11.07 20.14
C THR A 71 -1.11 12.60 20.06
N VAL A 72 -0.79 13.35 21.12
CA VAL A 72 -0.58 14.80 21.01
C VAL A 72 0.68 15.11 20.18
N VAL A 73 1.78 14.38 20.38
CA VAL A 73 3.00 14.53 19.55
C VAL A 73 2.71 14.22 18.07
N PHE A 74 2.00 13.13 17.77
CA PHE A 74 1.58 12.83 16.39
C PHE A 74 0.66 13.90 15.79
N GLY A 75 -0.14 14.57 16.60
CA GLY A 75 -1.02 15.64 16.12
C GLY A 75 -0.26 16.90 15.72
N VAL A 76 0.86 17.19 16.39
CA VAL A 76 1.82 18.24 15.98
C VAL A 76 2.50 17.87 14.66
N ILE A 77 2.93 16.61 14.50
CA ILE A 77 3.52 16.10 13.25
C ILE A 77 2.50 16.19 12.09
N PHE A 78 1.25 15.77 12.32
CA PHE A 78 0.17 15.89 11.35
C PHE A 78 -0.04 17.34 10.91
N ALA A 79 -0.04 18.30 11.84
CA ALA A 79 -0.23 19.70 11.50
C ALA A 79 0.87 20.27 10.61
N GLY A 80 2.13 19.85 10.81
CA GLY A 80 3.24 20.21 9.92
C GLY A 80 3.08 19.64 8.50
N LEU A 81 2.54 18.42 8.37
CA LEU A 81 2.29 17.78 7.07
C LEU A 81 1.01 18.30 6.37
N ALA A 82 0.01 18.70 7.16
CA ALA A 82 -1.33 19.02 6.69
C ALA A 82 -1.65 20.53 6.67
N GLY A 83 -0.78 21.41 7.18
CA GLY A 83 -1.00 22.87 7.24
C GLY A 83 -1.28 23.47 5.86
N ASN A 84 -0.32 23.36 4.94
CA ASN A 84 -0.41 23.85 3.56
C ASN A 84 -1.64 23.24 2.83
N HIS A 85 -1.95 21.98 3.11
CA HIS A 85 -3.14 21.28 2.59
C HIS A 85 -4.47 21.76 3.21
N ALA A 86 -4.45 22.30 4.44
CA ALA A 86 -5.62 22.87 5.10
C ALA A 86 -5.90 24.29 4.58
N GLU A 87 -4.85 25.07 4.35
CA GLU A 87 -4.91 26.44 3.83
C GLU A 87 -5.46 26.47 2.41
N SER A 88 -5.04 25.53 1.54
CA SER A 88 -5.60 25.33 0.19
C SER A 88 -7.06 24.79 0.17
N GLY A 89 -7.80 24.87 1.29
CA GLY A 89 -9.22 24.53 1.39
C GLY A 89 -9.60 23.04 1.23
N ASN A 90 -8.60 22.15 1.15
CA ASN A 90 -8.79 20.72 0.86
C ASN A 90 -9.34 19.92 2.06
N SER A 91 -9.74 18.67 1.82
CA SER A 91 -10.42 17.82 2.80
C SER A 91 -9.45 17.20 3.82
N THR A 92 -9.02 18.00 4.79
CA THR A 92 -8.18 17.57 5.93
C THR A 92 -8.70 16.36 6.71
N THR A 93 -10.01 16.10 6.73
CA THR A 93 -10.57 14.86 7.33
C THR A 93 -10.11 13.61 6.59
N GLY A 94 -9.93 13.67 5.27
CA GLY A 94 -9.42 12.55 4.46
C GLY A 94 -7.95 12.26 4.79
N TYR A 95 -7.11 13.28 4.77
CA TYR A 95 -5.71 13.19 5.23
C TYR A 95 -5.60 12.71 6.67
N GLY A 96 -6.47 13.22 7.56
CA GLY A 96 -6.54 12.80 8.96
C GLY A 96 -6.84 11.31 9.10
N LEU A 97 -7.86 10.80 8.40
CA LEU A 97 -8.19 9.36 8.41
C LEU A 97 -7.02 8.51 7.89
N VAL A 98 -6.39 8.91 6.78
CA VAL A 98 -5.20 8.21 6.25
C VAL A 98 -4.05 8.24 7.25
N TYR A 99 -3.79 9.38 7.90
CA TYR A 99 -2.77 9.50 8.94
C TYR A 99 -3.08 8.61 10.16
N GLY A 100 -4.35 8.55 10.59
CA GLY A 100 -4.80 7.63 11.62
C GLY A 100 -4.57 6.16 11.25
N ILE A 101 -4.80 5.79 10.00
CA ILE A 101 -4.53 4.44 9.47
C ILE A 101 -3.01 4.15 9.44
N VAL A 102 -2.18 5.13 9.07
CA VAL A 102 -0.70 5.02 9.13
C VAL A 102 -0.23 4.82 10.56
N LEU A 103 -0.75 5.59 11.54
CA LEU A 103 -0.45 5.39 12.95
C LEU A 103 -0.93 4.02 13.47
N ALA A 104 -2.10 3.54 13.01
CA ALA A 104 -2.61 2.22 13.37
C ALA A 104 -1.61 1.10 13.02
N VAL A 105 -0.99 1.19 11.85
CA VAL A 105 0.02 0.22 11.40
C VAL A 105 1.37 0.47 12.07
N PHE A 106 2.00 1.62 11.83
CA PHE A 106 3.39 1.85 12.24
C PHE A 106 3.56 2.04 13.75
N VAL A 107 2.55 2.57 14.45
CA VAL A 107 2.62 2.75 15.91
C VAL A 107 1.86 1.65 16.63
N GLY A 108 0.63 1.34 16.21
CA GLY A 108 -0.22 0.34 16.87
C GLY A 108 0.27 -1.10 16.72
N LEU A 109 0.74 -1.51 15.54
CA LEU A 109 1.18 -2.89 15.27
C LEU A 109 2.70 -3.08 15.38
N LEU A 110 3.51 -2.02 15.28
CA LEU A 110 4.97 -2.12 15.27
C LEU A 110 5.63 -1.39 16.44
N ALA A 111 5.56 -0.06 16.51
CA ALA A 111 6.35 0.70 17.49
C ALA A 111 5.93 0.46 18.95
N VAL A 112 4.63 0.37 19.27
CA VAL A 112 4.18 0.11 20.65
C VAL A 112 4.55 -1.32 21.10
N PRO A 113 4.27 -2.40 20.35
CA PRO A 113 4.78 -3.73 20.66
C PRO A 113 6.30 -3.78 20.89
N ALA A 114 7.09 -3.20 19.98
CA ALA A 114 8.55 -3.19 20.09
C ALA A 114 9.05 -2.37 21.30
N ALA A 115 8.43 -1.22 21.58
CA ALA A 115 8.77 -0.41 22.76
C ALA A 115 8.40 -1.10 24.08
N VAL A 116 7.26 -1.80 24.13
CA VAL A 116 6.85 -2.60 25.30
C VAL A 116 7.81 -3.78 25.50
N GLU A 117 8.16 -4.51 24.44
CA GLU A 117 9.11 -5.62 24.48
C GLU A 117 10.50 -5.14 24.97
N ALA A 118 11.00 -4.01 24.46
CA ALA A 118 12.28 -3.43 24.85
C ALA A 118 12.30 -2.87 26.29
N THR A 119 11.18 -2.36 26.82
CA THR A 119 11.10 -1.77 28.18
C THR A 119 10.74 -2.77 29.27
N THR A 120 9.91 -3.78 28.96
CA THR A 120 9.40 -4.75 29.95
C THR A 120 10.11 -6.09 29.91
N GLN A 121 10.90 -6.37 28.86
CA GLN A 121 11.48 -7.68 28.53
C GLN A 121 10.42 -8.80 28.35
N TRP A 122 9.13 -8.46 28.32
CA TRP A 122 8.07 -9.43 28.05
C TRP A 122 7.89 -9.57 26.54
N PRO A 123 7.97 -10.78 25.97
CA PRO A 123 7.75 -10.98 24.55
C PRO A 123 6.32 -10.58 24.21
N PHE A 124 6.14 -9.56 23.37
CA PHE A 124 4.82 -9.04 23.03
C PHE A 124 4.21 -9.89 21.91
N PRO A 125 3.16 -10.70 22.16
CA PRO A 125 2.50 -11.41 21.07
C PRO A 125 1.74 -10.41 20.20
N TYR A 126 2.29 -10.07 19.03
CA TYR A 126 1.71 -9.17 18.03
C TYR A 126 0.23 -9.50 17.70
N THR A 127 -0.16 -10.76 17.84
CA THR A 127 -1.55 -11.26 17.73
C THR A 127 -2.53 -10.68 18.77
N ARG A 128 -2.07 -9.97 19.81
CA ARG A 128 -2.92 -9.32 20.83
C ARG A 128 -3.25 -7.84 20.56
N VAL A 129 -2.77 -7.25 19.46
CA VAL A 129 -3.26 -5.93 19.02
C VAL A 129 -4.60 -6.13 18.30
N SER A 130 -5.72 -6.21 19.04
CA SER A 130 -7.04 -6.36 18.43
C SER A 130 -7.46 -5.12 17.62
N VAL A 131 -8.46 -5.32 16.75
CA VAL A 131 -8.94 -4.32 15.77
C VAL A 131 -9.43 -3.04 16.45
N SER A 132 -9.85 -3.09 17.71
CA SER A 132 -10.20 -1.93 18.53
C SER A 132 -9.08 -0.87 18.65
N THR A 133 -7.81 -1.24 18.77
CA THR A 133 -6.67 -0.30 18.71
C THR A 133 -6.58 0.36 17.33
N LEU A 134 -6.75 -0.41 16.25
CA LEU A 134 -6.67 0.11 14.88
C LEU A 134 -7.81 1.10 14.59
N VAL A 135 -9.02 0.78 15.02
CA VAL A 135 -10.18 1.68 14.97
C VAL A 135 -9.95 2.90 15.87
N GLY A 136 -9.27 2.74 17.01
CA GLY A 136 -8.85 3.86 17.87
C GLY A 136 -7.96 4.87 17.16
N TYR A 137 -6.91 4.42 16.47
CA TYR A 137 -6.06 5.29 15.66
C TYR A 137 -6.79 5.87 14.42
N GLY A 138 -7.67 5.09 13.77
CA GLY A 138 -8.52 5.61 12.69
C GLY A 138 -9.49 6.71 13.15
N LEU A 139 -10.09 6.53 14.33
CA LEU A 139 -10.95 7.50 15.00
C LEU A 139 -10.16 8.75 15.43
N TYR A 140 -8.95 8.57 15.99
CA TYR A 140 -8.02 9.65 16.27
C TYR A 140 -7.78 10.49 15.01
N GLY A 141 -7.36 9.87 13.91
CA GLY A 141 -7.07 10.56 12.66
C GLY A 141 -8.28 11.30 12.07
N LEU A 142 -9.45 10.66 12.07
CA LEU A 142 -10.70 11.26 11.57
C LEU A 142 -11.10 12.48 12.40
N VAL A 143 -11.01 12.41 13.74
CA VAL A 143 -11.32 13.53 14.64
C VAL A 143 -10.29 14.66 14.50
N LEU A 144 -8.99 14.32 14.48
CA LEU A 144 -7.87 15.25 14.30
C LEU A 144 -8.06 16.08 13.04
N GLY A 145 -8.14 15.42 11.87
CA GLY A 145 -8.30 16.09 10.57
C GLY A 145 -9.57 16.96 10.52
N SER A 146 -10.67 16.50 11.12
CA SER A 146 -11.96 17.22 11.14
C SER A 146 -11.96 18.47 12.02
N ILE A 147 -11.18 18.50 13.10
CA ILE A 147 -11.07 19.68 13.98
C ILE A 147 -9.99 20.64 13.44
N PHE A 148 -8.86 20.11 13.00
CA PHE A 148 -7.70 20.85 12.53
C PHE A 148 -8.03 21.77 11.35
N GLY A 149 -8.41 21.20 10.19
CA GLY A 149 -8.68 22.01 9.01
C GLY A 149 -9.92 22.90 9.14
N LYS A 150 -10.86 22.53 10.01
CA LYS A 150 -12.02 23.38 10.38
C LYS A 150 -11.57 24.64 11.12
N ARG A 151 -10.63 24.52 12.07
CA ARG A 151 -10.07 25.67 12.78
C ARG A 151 -9.27 26.57 11.83
N ILE A 152 -8.42 25.99 10.98
CA ILE A 152 -7.62 26.75 9.99
C ILE A 152 -8.51 27.47 8.98
N ASN A 153 -9.48 26.78 8.37
CA ASN A 153 -10.39 27.38 7.38
C ASN A 153 -11.35 28.45 7.98
N ARG A 154 -11.37 28.65 9.29
CA ARG A 154 -12.32 29.52 10.05
C ARG A 154 -13.82 29.29 9.76
N ARG A 155 -14.19 28.22 9.02
CA ARG A 155 -15.57 27.95 8.61
C ARG A 155 -16.44 27.57 9.83
N PRO A 156 -17.68 28.08 9.93
CA PRO A 156 -18.51 27.90 11.12
C PRO A 156 -18.78 26.42 11.44
N LEU A 157 -18.94 26.11 12.73
CA LEU A 157 -19.14 24.75 13.22
C LEU A 157 -20.52 24.19 12.86
N ARG A 158 -20.69 23.78 11.60
CA ARG A 158 -21.58 22.66 11.24
C ARG A 158 -20.84 21.37 11.57
N PRO A 159 -21.27 20.54 12.54
CA PRO A 159 -20.69 19.20 12.73
C PRO A 159 -20.86 18.36 11.46
N LEU A 160 -19.98 17.38 11.24
CA LEU A 160 -19.97 16.62 9.97
C LEU A 160 -21.35 15.99 9.71
N PHE A 161 -21.90 15.34 10.73
CA PHE A 161 -23.23 14.72 10.83
C PHE A 161 -24.42 15.70 10.84
N LEU A 162 -24.20 17.02 10.78
CA LEU A 162 -25.23 18.06 10.67
C LEU A 162 -25.22 18.78 9.31
N VAL A 163 -24.27 18.45 8.43
CA VAL A 163 -24.44 18.71 6.98
C VAL A 163 -25.40 17.65 6.44
N GLY A 164 -26.48 18.07 5.76
CA GLY A 164 -27.63 17.22 5.44
C GLY A 164 -27.28 15.92 4.69
N ARG A 165 -26.34 15.98 3.73
CA ARG A 165 -25.85 14.80 3.01
C ARG A 165 -25.13 13.81 3.94
N THR A 166 -24.20 14.24 4.78
CA THR A 166 -23.54 13.35 5.76
C THR A 166 -24.53 12.77 6.77
N ARG A 167 -25.53 13.56 7.20
CA ARG A 167 -26.63 13.05 8.05
C ARG A 167 -27.37 11.92 7.33
N SER A 168 -27.68 12.10 6.03
CA SER A 168 -28.30 11.05 5.23
C SER A 168 -27.41 9.82 5.08
N THR A 169 -26.11 9.95 4.81
CA THR A 169 -25.20 8.80 4.68
C THR A 169 -25.06 8.05 6.01
N VAL A 170 -24.88 8.77 7.13
CA VAL A 170 -24.80 8.15 8.47
C VAL A 170 -26.09 7.43 8.83
N VAL A 171 -27.26 8.05 8.58
CA VAL A 171 -28.57 7.41 8.83
C VAL A 171 -28.79 6.22 7.90
N THR A 172 -28.46 6.31 6.61
CA THR A 172 -28.58 5.18 5.66
C THR A 172 -27.62 4.05 6.03
N SER A 173 -26.39 4.32 6.46
CA SER A 173 -25.44 3.31 6.92
C SER A 173 -25.82 2.70 8.28
N LEU A 174 -26.46 3.47 9.16
CA LEU A 174 -27.02 2.96 10.42
C LEU A 174 -28.26 2.08 10.16
N ILE A 175 -29.15 2.47 9.25
CA ILE A 175 -30.30 1.65 8.84
C ILE A 175 -29.83 0.38 8.13
N ALA A 176 -28.91 0.48 7.17
CA ALA A 176 -28.36 -0.68 6.46
C ALA A 176 -27.60 -1.61 7.43
N GLY A 177 -26.81 -1.06 8.35
CA GLY A 177 -26.14 -1.80 9.41
C GLY A 177 -27.12 -2.46 10.40
N ALA A 178 -28.24 -1.81 10.73
CA ALA A 178 -29.27 -2.38 11.59
C ALA A 178 -30.03 -3.51 10.88
N VAL A 179 -30.39 -3.35 9.60
CA VAL A 179 -31.07 -4.38 8.80
C VAL A 179 -30.15 -5.57 8.54
N ALA A 180 -28.91 -5.34 8.09
CA ALA A 180 -27.94 -6.41 7.89
C ALA A 180 -27.56 -7.09 9.21
N GLY A 181 -27.44 -6.32 10.29
CA GLY A 181 -27.22 -6.85 11.64
C GLY A 181 -28.38 -7.71 12.13
N ALA A 182 -29.63 -7.29 11.91
CA ALA A 182 -30.82 -8.04 12.30
C ALA A 182 -30.97 -9.33 11.48
N LEU A 183 -30.66 -9.27 10.18
CA LEU A 183 -30.54 -10.46 9.34
C LEU A 183 -29.46 -11.41 9.90
N LEU A 184 -28.28 -10.92 10.28
CA LEU A 184 -27.24 -11.73 10.91
C LEU A 184 -27.64 -12.31 12.27
N VAL A 185 -28.44 -11.60 13.10
CA VAL A 185 -28.99 -12.16 14.36
C VAL A 185 -29.87 -13.39 14.06
N VAL A 186 -30.68 -13.34 13.01
CA VAL A 186 -31.63 -14.41 12.66
C VAL A 186 -30.99 -15.56 11.88
N SER A 187 -30.14 -15.26 10.90
CA SER A 187 -29.60 -16.28 9.97
C SER A 187 -28.26 -16.87 10.40
N ALA A 188 -27.40 -16.10 11.09
CA ALA A 188 -26.03 -16.51 11.40
C ALA A 188 -25.43 -15.75 12.60
N PRO A 189 -26.02 -15.89 13.81
CA PRO A 189 -25.63 -15.11 14.99
C PRO A 189 -24.17 -15.31 15.44
N HIS A 190 -23.53 -16.40 15.00
CA HIS A 190 -22.11 -16.65 15.24
C HIS A 190 -21.19 -15.61 14.59
N TYR A 191 -21.56 -14.99 13.45
CA TYR A 191 -20.76 -13.89 12.89
C TYR A 191 -20.76 -12.67 13.81
N LEU A 192 -21.88 -12.39 14.48
CA LEU A 192 -21.94 -11.31 15.48
C LEU A 192 -21.11 -11.67 16.72
N VAL A 193 -21.11 -12.93 17.17
CA VAL A 193 -20.16 -13.41 18.19
C VAL A 193 -18.71 -13.14 17.76
N TYR A 194 -18.34 -13.34 16.49
CA TYR A 194 -17.01 -12.96 16.00
C TYR A 194 -16.76 -11.45 16.02
N PHE A 195 -17.71 -10.60 15.61
CA PHE A 195 -17.56 -9.14 15.77
C PHE A 195 -17.35 -8.72 17.24
N ALA A 196 -18.05 -9.36 18.17
CA ALA A 196 -17.91 -9.11 19.61
C ALA A 196 -16.53 -9.52 20.15
N LEU A 197 -16.01 -10.66 19.70
CA LEU A 197 -14.66 -11.14 20.02
C LEU A 197 -13.56 -10.27 19.39
N ILE A 198 -13.74 -9.83 18.15
CA ILE A 198 -12.81 -8.92 17.42
C ILE A 198 -12.67 -7.57 18.14
N ALA A 199 -13.76 -7.09 18.77
CA ALA A 199 -13.74 -5.90 19.61
C ALA A 199 -13.20 -6.12 21.04
N GLY A 200 -12.90 -7.37 21.42
CA GLY A 200 -12.44 -7.74 22.77
C GLY A 200 -13.54 -7.76 23.84
N ALA A 201 -14.81 -7.61 23.44
CA ALA A 201 -15.93 -7.33 24.35
C ALA A 201 -16.76 -8.57 24.74
N GLY A 202 -16.17 -9.76 24.63
CA GLY A 202 -16.79 -11.06 24.96
C GLY A 202 -17.70 -11.59 23.84
N GLY A 203 -17.82 -12.92 23.73
CA GLY A 203 -18.52 -13.57 22.62
C GLY A 203 -20.05 -13.56 22.70
N SER A 204 -20.69 -12.38 22.71
CA SER A 204 -22.15 -12.27 22.76
C SER A 204 -22.75 -11.59 21.53
N VAL A 205 -23.88 -12.13 21.05
CA VAL A 205 -24.60 -11.64 19.86
C VAL A 205 -25.00 -10.15 19.97
N PRO A 206 -25.51 -9.63 21.12
CA PRO A 206 -25.92 -8.22 21.21
C PRO A 206 -24.74 -7.25 21.13
N VAL A 207 -23.62 -7.58 21.77
CA VAL A 207 -22.38 -6.79 21.65
C VAL A 207 -21.86 -6.84 20.20
N GLY A 208 -21.93 -8.02 19.58
CA GLY A 208 -21.60 -8.22 18.16
C GLY A 208 -22.41 -7.35 17.21
N PHE A 209 -23.72 -7.27 17.43
CA PHE A 209 -24.61 -6.39 16.69
C PHE A 209 -24.22 -4.91 16.85
N VAL A 210 -23.91 -4.45 18.07
CA VAL A 210 -23.48 -3.06 18.32
C VAL A 210 -22.13 -2.76 17.65
N VAL A 211 -21.18 -3.69 17.69
CA VAL A 211 -19.88 -3.55 17.00
C VAL A 211 -20.07 -3.52 15.48
N PHE A 212 -20.89 -4.41 14.92
CA PHE A 212 -21.22 -4.43 13.50
C PHE A 212 -21.91 -3.13 13.04
N LEU A 213 -22.87 -2.63 13.83
CA LEU A 213 -23.55 -1.36 13.58
C LEU A 213 -22.56 -0.17 13.60
N ALA A 214 -21.68 -0.12 14.60
CA ALA A 214 -20.64 0.91 14.70
C ALA A 214 -19.66 0.84 13.52
N PHE A 215 -19.29 -0.36 13.06
CA PHE A 215 -18.43 -0.56 11.90
C PHE A 215 -19.13 -0.12 10.59
N ALA A 216 -20.40 -0.46 10.40
CA ALA A 216 -21.19 0.00 9.26
C ALA A 216 -21.31 1.54 9.21
N VAL A 217 -21.54 2.18 10.37
CA VAL A 217 -21.54 3.65 10.51
C VAL A 217 -20.16 4.26 10.25
N PHE A 218 -19.08 3.63 10.72
CA PHE A 218 -17.70 4.08 10.47
C PHE A 218 -17.34 4.02 8.98
N LEU A 219 -17.69 2.95 8.28
CA LEU A 219 -17.57 2.85 6.82
C LEU A 219 -18.41 3.94 6.13
N GLY A 220 -19.66 4.14 6.56
CA GLY A 220 -20.53 5.21 6.07
C GLY A 220 -19.94 6.62 6.21
N LEU A 221 -19.30 6.90 7.36
CA LEU A 221 -18.56 8.14 7.60
C LEU A 221 -17.35 8.26 6.66
N GLY A 222 -16.55 7.20 6.51
CA GLY A 222 -15.42 7.17 5.59
C GLY A 222 -15.82 7.48 4.15
N PHE A 223 -16.90 6.89 3.66
CA PHE A 223 -17.45 7.18 2.32
C PHE A 223 -18.05 8.59 2.21
N ALA A 224 -18.69 9.10 3.26
CA ALA A 224 -19.22 10.46 3.28
C ALA A 224 -18.13 11.55 3.27
N VAL A 225 -16.93 11.23 3.78
CA VAL A 225 -15.76 12.12 3.75
C VAL A 225 -15.12 12.20 2.36
N TYR A 226 -15.15 11.12 1.55
CA TYR A 226 -14.19 10.96 0.46
C TYR A 226 -14.51 11.72 -0.85
N PRO A 227 -15.79 11.87 -1.31
CA PRO A 227 -16.06 12.75 -2.45
C PRO A 227 -17.41 13.51 -2.43
N ALA A 228 -17.90 13.99 -1.28
CA ALA A 228 -19.20 14.68 -1.22
C ALA A 228 -19.29 16.01 -2.03
N ARG A 229 -18.17 16.73 -2.22
CA ARG A 229 -18.16 18.09 -2.80
C ARG A 229 -18.39 18.19 -4.32
N ARG A 230 -18.22 17.13 -5.12
CA ARG A 230 -18.26 17.24 -6.61
C ARG A 230 -19.60 16.85 -7.24
N VAL A 231 -20.46 16.09 -6.57
CA VAL A 231 -21.81 15.70 -7.06
C VAL A 231 -22.87 16.78 -6.74
N GLU A 232 -22.45 18.05 -6.69
CA GLU A 232 -23.28 19.19 -6.29
C GLU A 232 -23.25 20.34 -7.31
N ARG A 233 -22.56 20.15 -8.46
CA ARG A 233 -22.53 21.07 -9.62
C ARG A 233 -23.43 20.62 -10.81
N ARG A 234 -24.36 19.67 -10.61
CA ARG A 234 -25.37 19.30 -11.63
C ARG A 234 -26.73 18.99 -11.01
N ASP A 235 -27.77 19.57 -11.59
CA ASP A 235 -29.10 19.74 -11.02
C ASP A 235 -30.02 18.54 -11.28
N LEU A 236 -30.04 17.58 -10.34
CA LEU A 236 -31.03 16.50 -10.32
C LEU A 236 -31.61 16.32 -8.91
N PRO A 237 -32.69 17.05 -8.55
CA PRO A 237 -33.36 16.88 -7.27
C PRO A 237 -34.08 15.53 -7.18
N GLY A 238 -33.88 14.79 -6.07
CA GLY A 238 -34.87 13.84 -5.55
C GLY A 238 -34.56 12.34 -5.52
N GLN A 239 -33.52 11.79 -6.18
CA GLN A 239 -33.38 10.32 -6.33
C GLN A 239 -32.08 9.63 -5.86
N SER A 240 -31.04 10.36 -5.42
CA SER A 240 -29.68 9.79 -5.33
C SER A 240 -29.40 8.87 -4.14
N GLY A 241 -30.05 9.04 -2.99
CA GLY A 241 -29.65 8.34 -1.74
C GLY A 241 -29.88 6.82 -1.75
N LEU A 242 -31.13 6.38 -1.97
CA LEU A 242 -31.51 4.98 -1.80
C LEU A 242 -30.89 4.05 -2.86
N LYS A 243 -30.80 4.52 -4.11
CA LYS A 243 -30.23 3.77 -5.25
C LYS A 243 -28.73 3.49 -5.08
N LEU A 244 -27.97 4.42 -4.47
CA LEU A 244 -26.56 4.21 -4.12
C LEU A 244 -26.40 3.07 -3.09
N GLY A 245 -27.20 3.11 -2.01
CA GLY A 245 -27.10 2.12 -0.92
C GLY A 245 -27.34 0.68 -1.40
N ALA A 246 -28.36 0.47 -2.23
CA ALA A 246 -28.66 -0.85 -2.80
C ALA A 246 -27.54 -1.37 -3.72
N ALA A 247 -27.00 -0.52 -4.59
CA ALA A 247 -25.91 -0.89 -5.49
C ALA A 247 -24.62 -1.28 -4.73
N TYR A 248 -24.28 -0.57 -3.65
CA TYR A 248 -23.09 -0.88 -2.84
C TYR A 248 -23.21 -2.21 -2.07
N GLY A 249 -24.41 -2.64 -1.70
CA GLY A 249 -24.63 -3.97 -1.09
C GLY A 249 -24.28 -5.12 -2.03
N VAL A 250 -24.61 -4.99 -3.33
CA VAL A 250 -24.27 -6.00 -4.35
C VAL A 250 -22.77 -5.99 -4.66
N VAL A 251 -22.15 -4.80 -4.71
CA VAL A 251 -20.70 -4.68 -4.88
C VAL A 251 -19.96 -5.38 -3.73
N LEU A 252 -20.36 -5.16 -2.48
CA LEU A 252 -19.77 -5.82 -1.30
C LEU A 252 -19.72 -7.36 -1.41
N MET A 253 -20.69 -7.99 -2.07
CA MET A 253 -20.72 -9.44 -2.29
C MET A 253 -19.71 -9.91 -3.35
N LEU A 254 -19.53 -9.14 -4.44
CA LEU A 254 -18.69 -9.52 -5.58
C LEU A 254 -17.20 -9.23 -5.35
N LEU A 255 -16.86 -8.34 -4.43
CA LEU A 255 -15.47 -7.95 -4.12
C LEU A 255 -14.70 -8.93 -3.22
N ALA A 256 -15.29 -10.03 -2.76
CA ALA A 256 -14.73 -10.79 -1.63
C ALA A 256 -13.59 -11.78 -1.98
N GLY A 257 -13.83 -12.73 -2.88
CA GLY A 257 -12.97 -13.91 -3.05
C GLY A 257 -11.77 -13.75 -3.98
N VAL A 258 -11.33 -12.52 -4.22
CA VAL A 258 -10.78 -12.16 -5.54
C VAL A 258 -9.54 -11.25 -5.41
N LEU A 259 -9.24 -10.44 -6.44
CA LEU A 259 -8.02 -10.80 -7.13
C LEU A 259 -6.75 -9.82 -7.08
N VAL A 260 -6.00 -9.43 -6.00
CA VAL A 260 -4.54 -8.93 -6.05
C VAL A 260 -3.78 -8.76 -4.71
N VAL A 261 -2.48 -9.09 -4.72
CA VAL A 261 -1.44 -8.70 -3.73
C VAL A 261 -0.11 -8.13 -4.42
N PRO A 262 1.18 -8.06 -3.97
CA PRO A 262 2.06 -6.84 -4.09
C PRO A 262 3.35 -6.83 -4.95
N GLN A 263 3.83 -5.72 -5.56
CA GLN A 263 5.19 -5.11 -5.42
C GLN A 263 5.76 -4.11 -6.47
N PHE A 264 6.38 -3.11 -5.83
CA PHE A 264 7.23 -1.94 -6.10
C PHE A 264 7.87 -1.82 -4.69
N LEU A 265 9.08 -1.34 -4.52
CA LEU A 265 9.57 -0.09 -5.07
C LEU A 265 10.99 -0.22 -5.58
N GLY A 266 11.31 0.71 -6.47
CA GLY A 266 12.48 1.52 -6.21
C GLY A 266 13.78 1.05 -6.86
N ALA A 267 14.14 1.77 -7.92
CA ALA A 267 15.43 2.46 -7.92
C ALA A 267 15.67 3.16 -6.54
N ALA A 268 16.90 3.42 -6.09
CA ALA A 268 18.07 3.88 -6.84
C ALA A 268 19.37 3.21 -6.30
N THR A 269 20.62 3.56 -6.64
CA THR A 269 21.26 4.85 -7.01
C THR A 269 22.27 4.70 -8.17
N ALA A 270 23.18 5.65 -8.41
CA ALA A 270 24.02 5.72 -9.62
C ALA A 270 25.44 6.33 -9.40
N PHE A 271 26.38 5.93 -10.27
CA PHE A 271 27.67 6.60 -10.58
C PHE A 271 28.15 6.14 -11.98
N ASP A 272 28.93 6.93 -12.74
CA ASP A 272 29.20 6.69 -14.19
C ASP A 272 30.65 7.03 -14.63
N PRO A 273 31.42 6.07 -15.20
CA PRO A 273 32.72 6.28 -15.87
C PRO A 273 32.69 6.00 -17.41
N PRO A 274 33.75 6.27 -18.20
CA PRO A 274 33.61 6.58 -19.64
C PRO A 274 33.38 5.37 -20.59
N ALA A 275 32.91 5.69 -21.82
CA ALA A 275 32.16 4.77 -22.68
C ALA A 275 32.80 4.43 -24.05
N PRO A 276 32.56 3.21 -24.60
CA PRO A 276 32.89 2.85 -25.98
C PRO A 276 31.72 2.37 -26.87
N ASN A 277 31.61 2.98 -28.06
CA ASN A 277 31.10 2.45 -29.36
C ASN A 277 29.62 1.99 -29.54
N GLU A 278 29.24 1.77 -30.80
CA GLU A 278 27.93 2.22 -31.32
C GLU A 278 26.92 1.15 -31.78
N GLY A 279 27.11 -0.14 -31.51
CA GLY A 279 26.13 -1.19 -31.91
C GLY A 279 24.86 -1.27 -31.03
N ARG A 280 23.71 -1.70 -31.58
CA ARG A 280 22.46 -1.99 -30.79
C ARG A 280 22.66 -3.04 -29.68
N GLY A 281 23.69 -3.89 -29.80
CA GLY A 281 24.09 -4.84 -28.76
C GLY A 281 24.76 -4.20 -27.55
N VAL A 282 25.33 -2.99 -27.66
CA VAL A 282 26.10 -2.36 -26.58
C VAL A 282 25.24 -2.02 -25.34
N PRO A 283 24.01 -1.48 -25.46
CA PRO A 283 23.09 -1.36 -24.31
C PRO A 283 22.76 -2.70 -23.64
N VAL A 284 22.68 -3.79 -24.40
CA VAL A 284 22.33 -5.14 -23.90
C VAL A 284 23.52 -5.79 -23.19
N LEU A 285 24.70 -5.77 -23.82
CA LEU A 285 25.96 -6.27 -23.24
C LEU A 285 26.36 -5.45 -22.02
N GLY A 286 26.30 -4.11 -22.09
CA GLY A 286 26.57 -3.23 -20.95
C GLY A 286 25.63 -3.51 -19.78
N GLY A 287 24.32 -3.60 -20.04
CA GLY A 287 23.33 -3.96 -19.02
C GLY A 287 23.56 -5.35 -18.44
N ALA A 288 23.81 -6.37 -19.28
CA ALA A 288 24.01 -7.76 -18.85
C ALA A 288 25.30 -7.95 -18.05
N LEU A 289 26.39 -7.28 -18.43
CA LEU A 289 27.67 -7.37 -17.74
C LEU A 289 27.65 -6.58 -16.42
N LEU A 290 27.15 -5.34 -16.41
CA LEU A 290 27.09 -4.54 -15.18
C LEU A 290 26.03 -5.06 -14.20
N GLY A 291 24.84 -5.42 -14.68
CA GLY A 291 23.83 -6.10 -13.87
C GLY A 291 24.29 -7.47 -13.40
N GLY A 292 24.94 -8.25 -14.27
CA GLY A 292 25.49 -9.55 -13.94
C GLY A 292 26.53 -9.45 -12.81
N GLY A 293 27.46 -8.51 -12.94
CA GLY A 293 28.47 -8.20 -11.93
C GLY A 293 27.89 -7.69 -10.61
N ALA A 294 26.85 -6.84 -10.66
CA ALA A 294 26.15 -6.37 -9.46
C ALA A 294 25.50 -7.54 -8.69
N GLY A 295 24.87 -8.48 -9.40
CA GLY A 295 24.33 -9.70 -8.79
C GLY A 295 25.41 -10.61 -8.19
N VAL A 296 26.54 -10.80 -8.89
CA VAL A 296 27.68 -11.58 -8.36
C VAL A 296 28.26 -10.94 -7.10
N GLY A 297 28.55 -9.64 -7.15
CA GLY A 297 29.05 -8.88 -5.99
C GLY A 297 28.08 -8.95 -4.81
N PHE A 298 26.77 -8.87 -5.05
CA PHE A 298 25.77 -9.00 -3.99
C PHE A 298 25.80 -10.39 -3.33
N VAL A 299 25.87 -11.48 -4.09
CA VAL A 299 25.95 -12.84 -3.53
C VAL A 299 27.20 -13.01 -2.67
N PHE A 300 28.37 -12.58 -3.13
CA PHE A 300 29.61 -12.65 -2.35
C PHE A 300 29.60 -11.76 -1.10
N ALA A 301 29.01 -10.56 -1.17
CA ALA A 301 28.88 -9.66 -0.02
C ALA A 301 27.87 -10.15 1.03
N SER A 302 26.88 -10.97 0.63
CA SER A 302 25.79 -11.43 1.50
C SER A 302 25.85 -12.90 1.91
N THR A 303 26.81 -13.68 1.39
CA THR A 303 27.05 -15.07 1.81
C THR A 303 28.55 -15.38 1.95
N PRO A 304 29.02 -15.90 3.10
CA PRO A 304 30.46 -16.13 3.35
C PRO A 304 31.05 -17.30 2.55
N GLN A 305 30.22 -18.04 1.81
CA GLN A 305 30.63 -19.05 0.83
C GLN A 305 29.73 -18.95 -0.40
N PRO A 306 30.26 -19.09 -1.63
CA PRO A 306 29.50 -18.97 -2.87
C PRO A 306 28.64 -20.22 -3.18
N ILE A 307 27.92 -20.74 -2.18
CA ILE A 307 27.05 -21.93 -2.26
C ILE A 307 26.03 -21.78 -3.41
N TYR A 308 25.56 -20.56 -3.67
CA TYR A 308 24.65 -20.29 -4.77
C TYR A 308 25.30 -20.43 -6.16
N PHE A 309 26.56 -20.04 -6.34
CA PHE A 309 27.29 -20.31 -7.58
C PHE A 309 27.67 -21.79 -7.70
N LEU A 310 28.00 -22.44 -6.58
CA LEU A 310 28.15 -23.90 -6.56
C LEU A 310 26.86 -24.58 -7.03
N ALA A 311 25.69 -24.16 -6.52
CA ALA A 311 24.37 -24.64 -6.95
C ALA A 311 24.11 -24.43 -8.46
N LEU A 312 24.46 -23.26 -9.01
CA LEU A 312 24.37 -22.98 -10.45
C LEU A 312 25.33 -23.82 -11.29
N SER A 313 26.53 -24.13 -10.78
CA SER A 313 27.54 -24.89 -11.53
C SER A 313 27.11 -26.31 -11.87
N TYR A 314 26.23 -26.92 -11.06
CA TYR A 314 25.61 -28.21 -11.36
C TYR A 314 24.74 -28.21 -12.61
N LEU A 315 24.43 -27.05 -13.23
CA LEU A 315 23.87 -26.99 -14.58
C LEU A 315 24.91 -27.45 -15.61
N GLY A 316 26.16 -26.99 -15.48
CA GLY A 316 27.29 -27.24 -16.39
C GLY A 316 28.26 -28.32 -15.92
N VAL A 317 27.75 -29.54 -15.75
CA VAL A 317 28.51 -30.82 -15.67
C VAL A 317 29.39 -31.04 -14.42
N ARG A 318 30.01 -30.02 -13.80
CA ARG A 318 30.89 -30.19 -12.62
C ARG A 318 30.66 -29.13 -11.54
N PRO A 319 30.76 -29.48 -10.24
CA PRO A 319 30.68 -28.53 -9.14
C PRO A 319 31.93 -27.64 -9.07
N ASP A 320 31.79 -26.38 -9.48
CA ASP A 320 32.83 -25.35 -9.37
C ASP A 320 32.17 -23.96 -9.31
N TRP A 321 32.49 -23.17 -8.29
CA TRP A 321 31.92 -21.84 -8.12
C TRP A 321 32.31 -20.88 -9.25
N GLN A 322 33.47 -21.07 -9.91
CA GLN A 322 33.86 -20.24 -11.06
C GLN A 322 32.99 -20.54 -12.28
N LEU A 323 32.81 -21.82 -12.61
CA LEU A 323 31.84 -22.27 -13.60
C LEU A 323 30.41 -21.81 -13.26
N GLY A 324 30.06 -21.77 -11.97
CA GLY A 324 28.81 -21.20 -11.47
C GLY A 324 28.61 -19.71 -11.81
N ILE A 325 29.68 -18.91 -11.74
CA ILE A 325 29.68 -17.50 -12.16
C ILE A 325 29.57 -17.40 -13.69
N VAL A 326 30.26 -18.26 -14.46
CA VAL A 326 30.12 -18.31 -15.93
C VAL A 326 28.68 -18.64 -16.33
N VAL A 327 28.04 -19.60 -15.65
CA VAL A 327 26.63 -19.94 -15.83
C VAL A 327 25.71 -18.77 -15.44
N TRP A 328 25.99 -18.06 -14.34
CA TRP A 328 25.26 -16.83 -13.98
C TRP A 328 25.36 -15.77 -15.08
N PHE A 329 26.55 -15.48 -15.62
CA PHE A 329 26.70 -14.49 -16.69
C PHE A 329 26.05 -14.94 -18.01
N ALA A 330 26.11 -16.23 -18.36
CA ALA A 330 25.42 -16.76 -19.53
C ALA A 330 23.88 -16.59 -19.38
N ILE A 331 23.34 -16.90 -18.20
CA ILE A 331 21.93 -16.65 -17.85
C ILE A 331 21.62 -15.15 -17.94
N ALA A 332 22.40 -14.29 -17.28
CA ALA A 332 22.23 -12.83 -17.29
C ALA A 332 22.20 -12.24 -18.72
N LEU A 333 23.04 -12.75 -19.62
CA LEU A 333 23.13 -12.31 -21.02
C LEU A 333 21.94 -12.82 -21.86
N LEU A 334 21.51 -14.08 -21.68
CA LEU A 334 20.28 -14.60 -22.30
C LEU A 334 19.03 -13.85 -21.84
N LEU A 335 18.95 -13.55 -20.54
CA LEU A 335 17.83 -12.81 -19.96
C LEU A 335 17.83 -11.33 -20.39
N GLY A 336 19.01 -10.73 -20.51
CA GLY A 336 19.19 -9.40 -21.09
C GLY A 336 18.82 -9.33 -22.59
N ALA A 337 19.10 -10.39 -23.35
CA ALA A 337 18.64 -10.51 -24.73
C ALA A 337 17.10 -10.65 -24.81
N ALA A 338 16.50 -11.45 -23.92
CA ALA A 338 15.04 -11.61 -23.82
C ALA A 338 14.31 -10.33 -23.34
N PHE A 339 14.97 -9.46 -22.57
CA PHE A 339 14.43 -8.16 -22.18
C PHE A 339 14.15 -7.26 -23.41
N VAL A 340 14.94 -7.38 -24.49
CA VAL A 340 14.82 -6.51 -25.66
C VAL A 340 13.45 -6.59 -26.33
N PRO A 341 12.93 -7.76 -26.77
CA PRO A 341 11.60 -7.83 -27.36
C PRO A 341 10.45 -7.58 -26.37
N LEU A 342 10.64 -7.91 -25.08
CA LEU A 342 9.58 -7.86 -24.07
C LEU A 342 9.39 -6.49 -23.42
N ALA A 343 10.48 -5.83 -23.05
CA ALA A 343 10.47 -4.66 -22.18
C ALA A 343 11.07 -3.40 -22.82
N ALA A 344 11.90 -3.51 -23.87
CA ALA A 344 12.51 -2.33 -24.48
C ALA A 344 11.47 -1.35 -25.03
N ARG A 345 10.35 -1.81 -25.60
CA ARG A 345 9.24 -0.95 -26.06
C ARG A 345 8.63 -0.08 -24.94
N ALA A 346 8.67 -0.52 -23.69
CA ALA A 346 8.21 0.27 -22.53
C ALA A 346 9.27 1.27 -22.03
N VAL A 347 10.55 1.06 -22.38
CA VAL A 347 11.66 2.00 -22.12
C VAL A 347 11.84 2.99 -23.28
N GLU A 348 11.50 2.59 -24.51
CA GLU A 348 11.65 3.33 -25.77
C GLU A 348 10.80 4.60 -25.84
N SER A 349 9.60 4.61 -25.25
CA SER A 349 8.61 5.67 -25.49
C SER A 349 9.00 7.04 -24.92
N HIS A 350 9.53 7.11 -23.70
CA HIS A 350 10.03 8.32 -23.04
C HIS A 350 11.18 7.94 -22.10
N ILE A 351 12.42 8.21 -22.52
CA ILE A 351 13.61 7.59 -21.92
C ILE A 351 14.14 8.42 -20.75
N SER A 352 13.88 7.95 -19.53
CA SER A 352 14.63 8.35 -18.32
C SER A 352 15.36 7.16 -17.72
N THR A 353 16.53 7.41 -17.13
CA THR A 353 17.31 6.37 -16.42
C THR A 353 16.51 5.75 -15.28
N SER A 354 15.64 6.54 -14.62
CA SER A 354 14.74 6.07 -13.57
C SER A 354 13.68 5.10 -14.08
N ARG A 355 13.05 5.35 -15.23
CA ARG A 355 12.12 4.39 -15.87
C ARG A 355 12.84 3.13 -16.30
N GLY A 356 14.05 3.26 -16.85
CA GLY A 356 14.94 2.13 -17.13
C GLY A 356 15.21 1.27 -15.90
N ALA A 357 15.68 1.88 -14.81
CA ALA A 357 15.96 1.20 -13.55
C ALA A 357 14.73 0.49 -12.97
N VAL A 358 13.55 1.12 -13.07
CA VAL A 358 12.28 0.54 -12.60
C VAL A 358 11.86 -0.64 -13.47
N VAL A 359 11.80 -0.51 -14.80
CA VAL A 359 11.44 -1.62 -15.71
C VAL A 359 12.47 -2.76 -15.62
N GLY A 360 13.74 -2.41 -15.42
CA GLY A 360 14.82 -3.34 -15.11
C GLY A 360 14.58 -4.11 -13.81
N LEU A 361 14.36 -3.43 -12.70
CA LEU A 361 14.07 -4.03 -11.38
C LEU A 361 12.83 -4.93 -11.44
N VAL A 362 11.76 -4.45 -12.07
CA VAL A 362 10.51 -5.18 -12.36
C VAL A 362 10.80 -6.50 -13.08
N TYR A 363 11.64 -6.47 -14.11
CA TYR A 363 12.10 -7.67 -14.81
C TYR A 363 12.99 -8.55 -13.93
N GLY A 364 13.96 -7.95 -13.22
CA GLY A 364 14.87 -8.64 -12.28
C GLY A 364 14.14 -9.41 -11.19
N ILE A 365 13.09 -8.84 -10.60
CA ILE A 365 12.26 -9.52 -9.61
C ILE A 365 11.41 -10.63 -10.26
N GLY A 366 10.94 -10.45 -11.49
CA GLY A 366 10.34 -11.54 -12.27
C GLY A 366 11.31 -12.71 -12.48
N LEU A 367 12.58 -12.40 -12.76
CA LEU A 367 13.66 -13.39 -12.87
C LEU A 367 14.07 -13.98 -11.53
N THR A 368 13.99 -13.21 -10.43
CA THR A 368 14.14 -13.73 -9.07
C THR A 368 13.14 -14.85 -8.81
N ALA A 369 11.86 -14.62 -9.12
CA ALA A 369 10.82 -15.62 -8.95
C ALA A 369 11.02 -16.82 -9.89
N VAL A 370 11.09 -16.58 -11.21
CA VAL A 370 11.13 -17.67 -12.19
C VAL A 370 12.45 -18.43 -12.15
N VAL A 371 13.59 -17.75 -12.17
CA VAL A 371 14.91 -18.40 -12.24
C VAL A 371 15.41 -18.76 -10.84
N GLY A 372 15.38 -17.78 -9.92
CA GLY A 372 15.98 -17.92 -8.58
C GLY A 372 15.20 -18.80 -7.60
N THR A 373 13.87 -18.73 -7.56
CA THR A 373 13.06 -19.52 -6.62
C THR A 373 12.38 -20.76 -7.23
N VAL A 374 12.19 -20.81 -8.55
CA VAL A 374 11.62 -21.98 -9.23
C VAL A 374 12.68 -22.79 -9.99
N ILE A 375 13.24 -22.28 -11.10
CA ILE A 375 14.07 -23.10 -12.00
C ILE A 375 15.33 -23.65 -11.32
N VAL A 376 16.15 -22.79 -10.68
CA VAL A 376 17.42 -23.24 -10.08
C VAL A 376 17.19 -24.26 -8.95
N PRO A 377 16.30 -24.03 -7.96
CA PRO A 377 15.98 -25.03 -6.95
C PRO A 377 15.37 -26.32 -7.53
N SER A 378 14.50 -26.23 -8.54
CA SER A 378 13.91 -27.41 -9.19
C SER A 378 14.95 -28.27 -9.91
N VAL A 379 15.90 -27.67 -10.65
CA VAL A 379 16.92 -28.42 -11.38
C VAL A 379 17.96 -29.04 -10.44
N VAL A 380 18.36 -28.33 -9.38
CA VAL A 380 19.26 -28.89 -8.35
C VAL A 380 18.61 -30.06 -7.63
N ARG A 381 17.33 -29.94 -7.24
CA ARG A 381 16.56 -31.03 -6.63
C ARG A 381 16.34 -32.20 -7.59
N PHE A 382 16.05 -31.95 -8.86
CA PHE A 382 15.85 -33.00 -9.87
C PHE A 382 17.11 -33.82 -10.13
N ARG A 383 18.30 -33.21 -10.03
CA ARG A 383 19.59 -33.92 -10.10
C ARG A 383 20.01 -34.59 -8.78
N GLY A 384 19.12 -34.64 -7.77
CA GLY A 384 19.32 -35.42 -6.55
C GLY A 384 20.34 -34.85 -5.55
N PHE A 385 20.74 -33.58 -5.71
CA PHE A 385 21.73 -32.98 -4.81
C PHE A 385 21.11 -32.63 -3.44
N PRO A 386 21.75 -33.01 -2.31
CA PRO A 386 21.24 -32.75 -0.96
C PRO A 386 21.45 -31.29 -0.49
N ILE A 387 21.90 -30.40 -1.38
CA ILE A 387 22.00 -28.97 -1.10
C ILE A 387 20.57 -28.42 -1.13
N GLU A 388 20.01 -28.14 0.04
CA GLU A 388 18.91 -27.19 0.15
C GLU A 388 19.39 -25.85 -0.38
N VAL A 389 19.09 -25.55 -1.66
CA VAL A 389 19.45 -24.28 -2.31
C VAL A 389 18.88 -23.16 -1.43
N PRO A 390 19.73 -22.40 -0.71
CA PRO A 390 19.24 -21.67 0.45
C PRO A 390 18.18 -20.67 0.01
N HIS A 391 17.01 -20.70 0.65
CA HIS A 391 15.94 -19.71 0.45
C HIS A 391 16.32 -18.37 1.12
N THR A 392 17.59 -18.01 1.05
CA THR A 392 18.16 -16.82 1.65
C THR A 392 17.76 -15.59 0.86
N ARG A 393 17.76 -14.46 1.57
CA ARG A 393 17.50 -13.13 0.99
C ARG A 393 18.56 -12.75 -0.07
N ALA A 394 19.71 -13.42 -0.05
CA ALA A 394 20.88 -13.16 -0.90
C ALA A 394 20.63 -13.36 -2.41
N PRO A 395 20.32 -14.56 -2.96
CA PRO A 395 20.00 -14.72 -4.39
C PRO A 395 18.81 -13.87 -4.83
N ILE A 396 17.83 -13.66 -3.95
CA ILE A 396 16.61 -12.89 -4.21
C ILE A 396 16.94 -11.43 -4.52
N LEU A 397 17.75 -10.82 -3.67
CA LEU A 397 18.24 -9.45 -3.84
C LEU A 397 19.29 -9.35 -4.96
N ALA A 398 20.07 -10.40 -5.24
CA ALA A 398 21.03 -10.43 -6.34
C ALA A 398 20.36 -10.36 -7.73
N TYR A 399 19.24 -11.06 -7.95
CA TYR A 399 18.46 -10.95 -9.20
C TYR A 399 17.70 -9.61 -9.30
N ALA A 400 17.23 -9.07 -8.18
CA ALA A 400 16.63 -7.72 -8.16
C ALA A 400 17.67 -6.64 -8.49
N ALA A 401 18.87 -6.73 -7.92
CA ALA A 401 20.01 -5.86 -8.23
C ALA A 401 20.48 -6.01 -9.69
N PHE A 402 20.54 -7.25 -10.21
CA PHE A 402 20.78 -7.52 -11.64
C PHE A 402 19.81 -6.72 -12.50
N GLY A 403 18.50 -6.84 -12.24
CA GLY A 403 17.48 -6.15 -13.03
C GLY A 403 17.58 -4.63 -12.94
N LEU A 404 17.67 -4.09 -11.73
CA LEU A 404 17.76 -2.64 -11.47
C LEU A 404 18.93 -2.04 -12.26
N VAL A 405 20.12 -2.62 -12.13
CA VAL A 405 21.33 -2.15 -12.82
C VAL A 405 21.23 -2.39 -14.33
N PHE A 406 20.74 -3.57 -14.76
CA PHE A 406 20.53 -3.88 -16.18
C PHE A 406 19.67 -2.81 -16.86
N GLY A 407 18.48 -2.51 -16.32
CA GLY A 407 17.55 -1.58 -16.93
C GLY A 407 17.99 -0.13 -16.84
N ALA A 408 18.66 0.26 -15.75
CA ALA A 408 19.26 1.59 -15.60
C ALA A 408 20.30 1.84 -16.70
N VAL A 409 21.26 0.91 -16.84
CA VAL A 409 22.32 0.96 -17.86
C VAL A 409 21.72 0.88 -19.27
N TYR A 410 20.76 -0.01 -19.49
CA TYR A 410 20.08 -0.16 -20.78
C TYR A 410 19.41 1.14 -21.23
N ALA A 411 18.66 1.80 -20.36
CA ALA A 411 18.02 3.07 -20.68
C ALA A 411 19.02 4.21 -20.83
N LEU A 412 20.09 4.26 -20.03
CA LEU A 412 21.11 5.31 -20.12
C LEU A 412 21.90 5.22 -21.44
N LEU A 413 22.35 4.02 -21.81
CA LEU A 413 23.03 3.75 -23.08
C LEU A 413 22.11 3.87 -24.31
N ARG A 414 20.78 3.75 -24.12
CA ARG A 414 19.79 3.92 -25.20
C ARG A 414 19.22 5.34 -25.31
N LYS A 415 19.20 6.13 -24.23
CA LYS A 415 18.80 7.55 -24.24
C LYS A 415 19.69 8.36 -25.20
N ARG A 416 21.00 8.09 -25.17
CA ARG A 416 22.00 8.70 -26.07
C ARG A 416 21.82 8.32 -27.57
N ARG A 417 20.81 7.52 -27.95
CA ARG A 417 20.65 6.94 -29.31
C ARG A 417 19.28 7.14 -29.96
N LEU A 418 18.25 7.54 -29.21
CA LEU A 418 16.85 7.58 -29.68
C LEU A 418 16.27 8.99 -29.85
N ALA A 419 17.11 10.02 -29.82
CA ALA A 419 16.72 11.42 -30.05
C ALA A 419 16.43 11.74 -31.53
N GLY A 420 15.66 10.89 -32.23
CA GLY A 420 15.46 11.00 -33.68
C GLY A 420 14.51 10.00 -34.34
N GLY A 421 13.52 9.45 -33.62
CA GLY A 421 12.49 8.61 -34.27
C GLY A 421 11.39 8.09 -33.34
N GLU A 422 10.14 8.30 -33.73
CA GLU A 422 8.95 7.76 -33.03
C GLU A 422 8.79 6.25 -33.27
N VAL A 423 8.08 5.57 -32.36
CA VAL A 423 7.83 4.12 -32.41
C VAL A 423 6.32 3.83 -32.36
N PRO A 424 5.72 3.21 -33.38
CA PRO A 424 4.29 2.89 -33.38
C PRO A 424 3.96 1.76 -32.41
N THR A 425 2.84 1.89 -31.68
CA THR A 425 2.35 0.85 -30.77
C THR A 425 1.34 -0.06 -31.45
N SER A 426 1.34 -1.36 -31.09
CA SER A 426 0.48 -2.35 -31.74
C SER A 426 -0.97 -2.27 -31.21
N PRO A 427 -1.99 -2.29 -32.09
CA PRO A 427 -3.40 -2.25 -31.67
C PRO A 427 -3.88 -3.56 -31.01
N SER A 428 -3.09 -4.63 -31.00
CA SER A 428 -3.50 -5.97 -30.54
C SER A 428 -3.62 -6.15 -29.03
N VAL A 429 -3.30 -5.13 -28.21
CA VAL A 429 -3.19 -5.27 -26.74
C VAL A 429 -4.14 -4.32 -25.99
N GLY A 430 -5.44 -4.42 -26.29
CA GLY A 430 -6.54 -3.84 -25.51
C GLY A 430 -6.51 -2.31 -25.31
N THR A 431 -7.37 -1.84 -24.41
CA THR A 431 -7.40 -0.43 -23.99
C THR A 431 -6.25 -0.09 -23.03
N LYS A 432 -5.85 1.18 -22.98
CA LYS A 432 -4.80 1.67 -22.05
C LYS A 432 -5.11 1.29 -20.59
N SER A 433 -6.37 1.40 -20.16
CA SER A 433 -6.80 0.95 -18.83
C SER A 433 -6.74 -0.58 -18.62
N GLN A 434 -6.98 -1.42 -19.62
CA GLN A 434 -6.80 -2.87 -19.49
C GLN A 434 -5.32 -3.24 -19.30
N ARG A 435 -4.41 -2.60 -20.04
CA ARG A 435 -2.96 -2.76 -19.82
C ARG A 435 -2.55 -2.31 -18.42
N ALA A 436 -3.07 -1.16 -17.97
CA ALA A 436 -2.83 -0.63 -16.63
C ALA A 436 -3.33 -1.54 -15.50
N ILE A 437 -4.48 -2.20 -15.70
CA ILE A 437 -4.96 -3.27 -14.81
C ILE A 437 -3.97 -4.42 -14.80
N VAL A 438 -3.75 -5.10 -15.94
CA VAL A 438 -2.97 -6.36 -15.98
C VAL A 438 -1.53 -6.16 -15.49
N PHE A 439 -0.90 -5.02 -15.82
CA PHE A 439 0.46 -4.72 -15.38
C PHE A 439 0.54 -4.46 -13.86
N GLY A 440 -0.24 -3.50 -13.34
CA GLY A 440 -0.26 -3.20 -11.91
C GLY A 440 -0.76 -4.37 -11.06
N SER A 441 -1.60 -5.24 -11.62
CA SER A 441 -2.18 -6.39 -10.92
C SER A 441 -1.28 -7.63 -10.90
N LEU A 442 -0.42 -7.84 -11.91
CA LEU A 442 0.52 -8.98 -11.94
C LEU A 442 1.88 -8.65 -11.33
N PHE A 443 2.40 -7.44 -11.51
CA PHE A 443 3.54 -6.96 -10.72
C PHE A 443 3.15 -6.63 -9.29
N GLY A 444 1.86 -6.29 -9.08
CA GLY A 444 1.14 -6.65 -7.89
C GLY A 444 1.37 -8.13 -7.56
N GLY A 445 0.63 -9.06 -8.14
CA GLY A 445 0.59 -10.44 -7.66
C GLY A 445 1.90 -11.10 -7.26
N ALA A 446 2.93 -10.99 -8.10
CA ALA A 446 4.17 -11.71 -7.90
C ALA A 446 4.90 -11.31 -6.60
N ALA A 447 5.38 -10.08 -6.53
CA ALA A 447 6.66 -9.83 -5.88
C ALA A 447 6.59 -9.66 -4.34
N GLY A 448 5.40 -9.68 -3.79
CA GLY A 448 5.03 -9.62 -2.39
C GLY A 448 4.09 -10.76 -2.01
N GLY A 449 3.68 -11.58 -3.00
CA GLY A 449 3.62 -13.01 -2.78
C GLY A 449 4.98 -13.53 -2.33
N LEU A 450 6.09 -12.99 -2.86
CA LEU A 450 7.43 -13.28 -2.35
C LEU A 450 7.57 -12.74 -0.91
N LEU A 451 7.08 -11.54 -0.60
CA LEU A 451 7.07 -10.98 0.77
C LEU A 451 6.25 -11.87 1.72
N ALA A 452 5.04 -12.29 1.35
CA ALA A 452 4.26 -13.23 2.15
C ALA A 452 5.00 -14.58 2.32
N TYR A 453 5.49 -15.16 1.22
CA TYR A 453 6.21 -16.44 1.20
C TYR A 453 7.53 -16.42 2.01
N HIS A 454 8.30 -15.33 1.99
CA HIS A 454 9.62 -15.23 2.63
C HIS A 454 9.64 -14.49 3.98
N MET A 455 8.64 -13.65 4.29
CA MET A 455 8.57 -12.88 5.55
C MET A 455 7.42 -13.30 6.47
N VAL A 456 6.41 -14.02 5.96
CA VAL A 456 5.43 -14.72 6.80
C VAL A 456 5.83 -16.19 6.91
N SER A 457 5.65 -16.96 5.83
CA SER A 457 6.07 -18.37 5.72
C SER A 457 5.72 -18.93 4.32
N PRO A 458 6.44 -19.95 3.81
CA PRO A 458 5.95 -20.77 2.70
C PRO A 458 4.56 -21.39 2.95
N VAL A 459 4.21 -21.62 4.22
CA VAL A 459 2.89 -22.11 4.63
C VAL A 459 1.77 -21.14 4.25
N THR A 460 2.05 -19.85 4.07
CA THR A 460 1.07 -18.88 3.54
C THR A 460 0.56 -19.29 2.15
N MET A 461 1.40 -19.85 1.29
CA MET A 461 0.97 -20.36 -0.02
C MET A 461 0.26 -21.72 0.10
N LEU A 462 0.63 -22.57 1.05
CA LEU A 462 -0.16 -23.79 1.36
C LEU A 462 -1.59 -23.44 1.76
N PHE A 463 -1.77 -22.40 2.58
CA PHE A 463 -3.10 -21.87 2.91
C PHE A 463 -3.84 -21.30 1.69
N MET A 464 -3.18 -20.59 0.75
CA MET A 464 -3.83 -20.20 -0.51
C MET A 464 -4.27 -21.42 -1.33
N GLY A 465 -3.44 -22.46 -1.41
CA GLY A 465 -3.78 -23.72 -2.09
C GLY A 465 -4.98 -24.41 -1.44
N SER A 466 -5.16 -24.27 -0.12
CA SER A 466 -6.31 -24.85 0.60
C SER A 466 -7.66 -24.24 0.21
N LEU A 467 -7.71 -22.99 -0.25
CA LEU A 467 -8.93 -22.31 -0.70
C LEU A 467 -9.60 -22.99 -1.91
N VAL A 468 -8.84 -23.81 -2.64
CA VAL A 468 -9.30 -24.61 -3.79
C VAL A 468 -9.13 -26.12 -3.57
N GLY A 469 -8.95 -26.56 -2.32
CA GLY A 469 -8.78 -27.97 -1.95
C GLY A 469 -7.37 -28.55 -2.08
N TYR A 470 -6.39 -27.78 -2.56
CA TYR A 470 -5.00 -28.22 -2.80
C TYR A 470 -4.04 -27.75 -1.69
N ALA A 471 -4.40 -27.99 -0.43
CA ALA A 471 -3.68 -27.49 0.77
C ALA A 471 -2.19 -27.87 0.85
N GLY A 472 -1.75 -28.92 0.15
CA GLY A 472 -0.34 -29.35 0.11
C GLY A 472 0.53 -28.72 -0.98
N SER A 473 -0.02 -27.88 -1.88
CA SER A 473 0.71 -27.42 -3.06
C SER A 473 1.05 -25.92 -3.01
N ILE A 474 2.33 -25.61 -2.79
CA ILE A 474 2.88 -24.24 -2.92
C ILE A 474 2.66 -23.70 -4.34
N GLY A 475 2.74 -24.55 -5.37
CA GLY A 475 2.52 -24.15 -6.76
C GLY A 475 1.07 -23.76 -7.04
N VAL A 476 0.09 -24.55 -6.58
CA VAL A 476 -1.32 -24.15 -6.64
C VAL A 476 -1.58 -22.97 -5.71
N GLY A 477 -0.90 -22.87 -4.57
CA GLY A 477 -0.91 -21.70 -3.71
C GLY A 477 -0.47 -20.41 -4.39
N TRP A 478 0.57 -20.47 -5.23
CA TRP A 478 1.00 -19.37 -6.07
C TRP A 478 0.08 -19.10 -7.24
N VAL A 479 -0.53 -20.11 -7.86
CA VAL A 479 -1.62 -19.90 -8.83
C VAL A 479 -2.84 -19.31 -8.14
N VAL A 480 -3.16 -19.66 -6.90
CA VAL A 480 -4.21 -19.03 -6.09
C VAL A 480 -3.69 -17.78 -5.36
N TRP A 481 -2.46 -17.34 -5.61
CA TRP A 481 -2.00 -16.00 -5.24
C TRP A 481 -1.91 -15.07 -6.44
N LEU A 482 -1.61 -15.58 -7.65
CA LEU A 482 -1.56 -14.88 -8.95
C LEU A 482 -2.89 -14.91 -9.73
N SER A 483 -3.72 -15.89 -9.44
CA SER A 483 -5.16 -15.98 -9.70
C SER A 483 -5.97 -15.89 -8.40
N LEU A 484 -5.31 -15.62 -7.26
CA LEU A 484 -5.71 -14.39 -6.60
C LEU A 484 -5.19 -13.17 -7.36
N SER A 485 -4.04 -12.96 -8.00
CA SER A 485 -3.70 -11.60 -8.50
C SER A 485 -3.97 -11.15 -9.96
N LEU A 486 -5.23 -10.82 -10.29
CA LEU A 486 -5.61 -9.91 -11.41
C LEU A 486 -6.75 -8.90 -11.06
N VAL A 487 -7.99 -9.35 -10.89
CA VAL A 487 -9.21 -8.53 -10.75
C VAL A 487 -9.35 -7.64 -9.49
N PHE A 488 -8.58 -7.70 -8.39
CA PHE A 488 -8.56 -6.53 -7.46
C PHE A 488 -7.89 -5.32 -8.11
N GLY A 489 -7.11 -5.52 -9.17
CA GLY A 489 -6.61 -4.46 -10.01
C GLY A 489 -7.71 -3.94 -10.91
N LEU A 490 -8.63 -4.81 -11.34
CA LEU A 490 -9.90 -4.39 -11.95
C LEU A 490 -10.78 -3.62 -10.95
N VAL A 491 -10.85 -4.03 -9.68
CA VAL A 491 -11.63 -3.35 -8.63
C VAL A 491 -11.02 -2.01 -8.27
N PHE A 492 -9.69 -1.92 -8.15
CA PHE A 492 -8.98 -0.65 -8.07
C PHE A 492 -9.29 0.22 -9.29
N ALA A 493 -9.18 -0.32 -10.50
CA ALA A 493 -9.48 0.42 -11.73
C ALA A 493 -10.96 0.84 -11.85
N VAL A 494 -11.91 0.10 -11.26
CA VAL A 494 -13.33 0.44 -11.22
C VAL A 494 -13.62 1.48 -10.12
N ALA A 495 -13.00 1.36 -8.94
CA ALA A 495 -13.23 2.27 -7.82
C ALA A 495 -12.44 3.58 -7.91
N VAL A 496 -11.27 3.56 -8.55
CA VAL A 496 -10.28 4.65 -8.61
C VAL A 496 -10.08 5.16 -10.04
N GLY A 497 -10.17 4.31 -11.07
CA GLY A 497 -9.98 4.72 -12.48
C GLY A 497 -10.93 5.80 -13.00
N PRO A 498 -12.24 5.81 -12.69
CA PRO A 498 -13.12 6.93 -13.01
C PRO A 498 -12.70 8.20 -12.25
N ARG A 499 -12.42 8.06 -10.94
CA ARG A 499 -12.03 9.18 -10.06
C ARG A 499 -10.73 9.85 -10.49
N LEU A 500 -9.76 9.08 -11.00
CA LEU A 500 -8.53 9.61 -11.59
C LEU A 500 -8.81 10.42 -12.86
N GLY A 501 -9.74 9.97 -13.73
CA GLY A 501 -10.11 10.72 -14.93
C GLY A 501 -10.89 12.01 -14.63
N ASP A 502 -11.69 12.02 -13.56
CA ASP A 502 -12.35 13.24 -13.07
C ASP A 502 -11.40 14.14 -12.25
N TYR A 503 -10.29 13.60 -11.75
CA TYR A 503 -9.23 14.36 -11.09
C TYR A 503 -8.33 15.06 -12.11
N THR A 504 -7.84 14.35 -13.14
CA THR A 504 -7.04 14.96 -14.22
C THR A 504 -7.82 16.06 -14.92
N ARG A 505 -9.05 15.77 -15.39
CA ARG A 505 -9.88 16.78 -16.06
C ARG A 505 -10.06 18.05 -15.22
N SER A 506 -10.15 17.92 -13.90
CA SER A 506 -10.28 19.08 -13.00
C SER A 506 -8.99 19.81 -12.66
N ILE A 507 -7.83 19.21 -12.95
CA ILE A 507 -6.54 19.91 -12.98
C ILE A 507 -6.42 20.63 -14.31
N ASP A 508 -6.74 19.96 -15.41
CA ASP A 508 -6.76 20.53 -16.76
C ASP A 508 -7.69 21.77 -16.83
N GLU A 509 -8.92 21.65 -16.32
CA GLU A 509 -9.91 22.74 -16.18
C GLU A 509 -9.46 23.88 -15.24
N PHE A 510 -8.54 23.62 -14.31
CA PHE A 510 -8.07 24.61 -13.32
C PHE A 510 -6.83 25.37 -13.82
N ALA A 511 -5.85 24.66 -14.39
CA ALA A 511 -4.69 25.25 -15.05
C ALA A 511 -5.09 26.12 -16.27
N GLN A 512 -6.21 25.81 -16.93
CA GLN A 512 -6.80 26.65 -17.98
C GLN A 512 -7.58 27.87 -17.47
N GLN A 513 -7.74 28.05 -16.14
CA GLN A 513 -8.50 29.17 -15.55
C GLN A 513 -7.64 30.18 -14.77
N GLU A 514 -6.45 29.79 -14.31
CA GLU A 514 -5.52 30.69 -13.61
C GLU A 514 -4.14 30.68 -14.30
N GLU A 515 -3.82 31.75 -15.02
CA GLU A 515 -2.60 31.90 -15.83
C GLU A 515 -1.33 31.87 -14.95
N ASP A 516 -1.37 32.55 -13.79
CA ASP A 516 -0.32 32.49 -12.75
C ASP A 516 -0.08 31.06 -12.20
N VAL A 517 -1.14 30.23 -12.15
CA VAL A 517 -1.03 28.83 -11.72
C VAL A 517 -0.37 28.00 -12.81
N ASN A 518 -0.63 28.27 -14.09
CA ASN A 518 0.05 27.59 -15.18
C ASN A 518 1.56 27.89 -15.19
N ASP A 519 1.96 29.15 -14.99
CA ASP A 519 3.39 29.52 -14.91
C ASP A 519 4.09 28.95 -13.66
N THR A 520 3.41 28.94 -12.50
CA THR A 520 4.01 28.48 -11.23
C THR A 520 4.01 26.95 -11.08
N LEU A 521 2.94 26.29 -11.49
CA LEU A 521 2.70 24.86 -11.28
C LEU A 521 2.76 24.02 -12.55
N GLY A 522 2.79 24.59 -13.76
CA GLY A 522 2.80 23.83 -15.03
C GLY A 522 3.86 22.73 -15.05
N ASN A 523 5.12 23.07 -14.76
CA ASN A 523 6.22 22.11 -14.66
C ASN A 523 5.95 20.97 -13.65
N TYR A 524 5.24 21.24 -12.54
CA TYR A 524 4.88 20.23 -11.52
C TYR A 524 3.61 19.45 -11.85
N LEU A 525 2.71 20.01 -12.66
CA LEU A 525 1.52 19.34 -13.17
C LEU A 525 1.84 18.46 -14.39
N GLU A 526 2.94 18.75 -15.10
CA GLU A 526 3.56 17.82 -16.05
C GLU A 526 4.28 16.65 -15.35
N GLU A 527 4.81 16.84 -14.14
CA GLU A 527 5.44 15.78 -13.33
C GLU A 527 4.43 14.82 -12.65
N ALA A 528 3.78 14.02 -13.51
CA ALA A 528 3.12 12.75 -13.16
C ALA A 528 1.99 12.81 -12.09
N PRO A 529 0.99 13.71 -12.21
CA PRO A 529 -0.09 13.85 -11.24
C PRO A 529 -1.03 12.64 -11.21
N VAL A 530 -1.18 11.89 -12.31
CA VAL A 530 -1.99 10.67 -12.37
C VAL A 530 -1.32 9.58 -11.57
N THR A 531 0.00 9.39 -11.76
CA THR A 531 0.80 8.41 -11.03
C THR A 531 0.82 8.68 -9.54
N THR A 532 1.08 9.91 -9.10
CA THR A 532 1.11 10.25 -7.67
C THR A 532 -0.25 10.04 -7.00
N THR A 533 -1.34 10.46 -7.65
CA THR A 533 -2.70 10.29 -7.12
C THR A 533 -3.13 8.83 -7.09
N ALA A 534 -2.80 8.06 -8.13
CA ALA A 534 -3.04 6.63 -8.18
C ALA A 534 -2.23 5.90 -7.09
N THR A 535 -0.99 6.32 -6.82
CA THR A 535 -0.13 5.78 -5.76
C THR A 535 -0.75 5.92 -4.37
N LEU A 536 -1.27 7.11 -4.04
CA LEU A 536 -1.91 7.38 -2.73
C LEU A 536 -3.23 6.64 -2.57
N ALA A 537 -4.10 6.66 -3.59
CA ALA A 537 -5.31 5.85 -3.62
C ALA A 537 -4.97 4.35 -3.52
N GLY A 538 -3.86 3.96 -4.13
CA GLY A 538 -3.22 2.67 -4.05
C GLY A 538 -2.91 2.29 -2.61
N PHE A 539 -1.99 3.01 -1.94
CA PHE A 539 -1.61 2.73 -0.56
C PHE A 539 -2.83 2.55 0.36
N ALA A 540 -3.82 3.44 0.27
CA ALA A 540 -5.06 3.33 1.02
C ALA A 540 -5.85 2.05 0.70
N TYR A 541 -5.96 1.67 -0.58
CA TYR A 541 -6.56 0.41 -1.01
C TYR A 541 -5.82 -0.82 -0.47
N GLY A 542 -4.49 -0.75 -0.39
CA GLY A 542 -3.64 -1.81 0.15
C GLY A 542 -3.88 -2.06 1.63
N VAL A 543 -3.97 -0.99 2.44
CA VAL A 543 -4.32 -1.14 3.87
C VAL A 543 -5.74 -1.66 4.05
N VAL A 544 -6.71 -1.23 3.22
CA VAL A 544 -8.08 -1.75 3.26
C VAL A 544 -8.10 -3.26 2.97
N LEU A 545 -7.36 -3.74 1.97
CA LEU A 545 -7.25 -5.17 1.69
C LEU A 545 -6.47 -5.93 2.76
N ALA A 546 -5.46 -5.32 3.39
CA ALA A 546 -4.71 -5.93 4.49
C ALA A 546 -5.65 -6.32 5.63
N VAL A 547 -6.55 -5.42 6.01
CA VAL A 547 -7.52 -5.67 7.09
C VAL A 547 -8.70 -6.53 6.60
N ALA A 548 -9.34 -6.17 5.48
CA ALA A 548 -10.57 -6.83 5.04
C ALA A 548 -10.33 -8.23 4.46
N VAL A 549 -9.27 -8.41 3.66
CA VAL A 549 -9.00 -9.66 2.95
C VAL A 549 -7.93 -10.48 3.67
N GLY A 550 -6.78 -9.86 3.98
CA GLY A 550 -5.67 -10.52 4.67
C GLY A 550 -6.04 -10.97 6.08
N ALA A 551 -6.44 -10.04 6.95
CA ALA A 551 -6.71 -10.36 8.36
C ALA A 551 -8.03 -11.10 8.59
N ILE A 552 -9.03 -10.96 7.69
CA ILE A 552 -10.40 -11.41 7.93
C ILE A 552 -10.87 -12.44 6.89
N ALA A 553 -11.01 -12.06 5.61
CA ALA A 553 -11.69 -12.93 4.64
C ALA A 553 -10.91 -14.24 4.34
N ILE A 554 -9.60 -14.18 4.13
CA ILE A 554 -8.77 -15.38 3.87
C ILE A 554 -8.78 -16.34 5.07
N PRO A 555 -8.54 -15.90 6.32
CA PRO A 555 -8.65 -16.77 7.50
C PRO A 555 -10.02 -17.42 7.67
N ILE A 556 -11.11 -16.69 7.42
CA ILE A 556 -12.47 -17.25 7.44
C ILE A 556 -12.66 -18.30 6.34
N ALA A 557 -12.24 -18.00 5.10
CA ALA A 557 -12.35 -18.94 3.98
C ALA A 557 -11.53 -20.22 4.19
N VAL A 558 -10.27 -20.11 4.66
CA VAL A 558 -9.40 -21.25 5.00
C VAL A 558 -10.05 -22.15 6.07
N ASN A 559 -10.64 -21.55 7.11
CA ASN A 559 -11.36 -22.30 8.17
C ASN A 559 -12.69 -22.92 7.72
N THR A 560 -13.32 -22.37 6.68
CA THR A 560 -14.63 -22.85 6.19
C THR A 560 -14.46 -23.95 5.15
N ILE A 561 -13.40 -23.89 4.34
CA ILE A 561 -13.16 -24.76 3.19
C ILE A 561 -12.17 -25.88 3.53
N SER A 562 -11.30 -25.70 4.53
CA SER A 562 -10.25 -26.67 4.88
C SER A 562 -10.27 -27.05 6.37
N THR A 563 -9.70 -28.22 6.66
CA THR A 563 -9.44 -28.69 8.04
C THR A 563 -8.26 -27.96 8.73
N HIS A 564 -7.58 -27.04 8.04
CA HIS A 564 -6.37 -26.39 8.54
C HIS A 564 -6.73 -25.09 9.27
N GLY A 565 -6.89 -25.16 10.59
CA GLY A 565 -7.27 -24.02 11.43
C GLY A 565 -6.27 -22.85 11.36
N MET A 566 -6.73 -21.72 10.80
CA MET A 566 -6.04 -20.43 10.78
C MET A 566 -6.69 -19.47 11.79
N PRO A 567 -5.95 -18.83 12.71
CA PRO A 567 -6.54 -17.97 13.73
C PRO A 567 -7.18 -16.71 13.12
N VAL A 568 -8.47 -16.48 13.37
CA VAL A 568 -9.17 -15.26 12.91
C VAL A 568 -9.16 -14.21 14.03
N PRO A 569 -8.68 -12.97 13.80
CA PRO A 569 -8.03 -12.46 12.59
C PRO A 569 -6.51 -12.76 12.52
N VAL A 570 -5.95 -12.97 11.32
CA VAL A 570 -4.49 -13.06 11.12
C VAL A 570 -3.88 -11.66 11.05
N LEU A 571 -3.51 -11.13 12.21
CA LEU A 571 -2.81 -9.85 12.35
C LEU A 571 -1.28 -10.01 12.36
N GLN A 572 -0.74 -10.93 11.55
CA GLN A 572 0.70 -11.07 11.35
C GLN A 572 1.23 -9.85 10.56
N PRO A 573 2.13 -9.01 11.12
CA PRO A 573 2.49 -7.73 10.51
C PRO A 573 3.06 -7.84 9.10
N TYR A 574 3.84 -8.89 8.80
CA TYR A 574 4.39 -9.13 7.47
C TYR A 574 3.32 -9.55 6.43
N PHE A 575 2.23 -10.18 6.86
CA PHE A 575 1.12 -10.52 5.97
C PHE A 575 0.31 -9.26 5.63
N LEU A 576 0.04 -8.42 6.64
CA LEU A 576 -0.55 -7.10 6.42
C LEU A 576 0.34 -6.22 5.54
N LEU A 577 1.66 -6.20 5.80
CA LEU A 577 2.63 -5.45 5.01
C LEU A 577 2.64 -5.88 3.54
N ALA A 578 2.42 -7.16 3.23
CA ALA A 578 2.22 -7.59 1.85
C ALA A 578 1.06 -6.78 1.21
N PHE A 579 -0.16 -6.87 1.75
CA PHE A 579 -1.32 -6.14 1.24
C PHE A 579 -1.15 -4.60 1.23
N VAL A 580 -0.51 -4.02 2.26
CA VAL A 580 -0.21 -2.57 2.32
C VAL A 580 0.72 -2.14 1.19
N VAL A 581 1.81 -2.91 0.99
CA VAL A 581 2.67 -2.74 -0.18
C VAL A 581 1.77 -2.86 -1.41
N TYR A 582 0.91 -3.88 -1.55
CA TYR A 582 0.19 -4.11 -2.80
C TYR A 582 -0.56 -2.89 -3.30
N GLY A 583 -1.38 -2.27 -2.48
CA GLY A 583 -2.23 -1.21 -2.98
C GLY A 583 -1.43 -0.12 -3.69
N LEU A 584 -0.28 0.26 -3.12
CA LEU A 584 0.69 1.22 -3.67
C LEU A 584 1.16 0.85 -5.10
N ILE A 585 1.02 -0.42 -5.49
CA ILE A 585 1.49 -1.01 -6.75
C ILE A 585 0.43 -1.19 -7.81
N MET A 586 -0.80 -1.45 -7.40
CA MET A 586 -1.89 -1.06 -8.25
C MET A 586 -1.84 0.44 -8.52
N GLY A 587 -1.49 1.23 -7.51
CA GLY A 587 -1.34 2.67 -7.60
C GLY A 587 -0.35 3.13 -8.67
N ILE A 588 0.95 2.96 -8.44
CA ILE A 588 1.99 3.38 -9.39
C ILE A 588 1.81 2.68 -10.74
N GLY A 589 1.52 1.36 -10.75
CA GLY A 589 1.42 0.57 -11.98
C GLY A 589 0.23 0.95 -12.86
N TYR A 590 -0.93 1.24 -12.26
CA TYR A 590 -2.08 1.75 -12.98
C TYR A 590 -1.87 3.19 -13.44
N GLY A 591 -1.25 4.02 -12.58
CA GLY A 591 -0.90 5.41 -12.87
C GLY A 591 -0.01 5.53 -14.10
N VAL A 592 1.20 4.96 -14.04
CA VAL A 592 2.22 5.00 -15.09
C VAL A 592 1.64 4.53 -16.43
N VAL A 593 0.90 3.43 -16.47
CA VAL A 593 0.36 2.86 -17.72
C VAL A 593 -0.92 3.58 -18.18
N ARG A 594 -1.51 4.49 -17.38
CA ARG A 594 -2.53 5.44 -17.86
C ARG A 594 -1.93 6.75 -18.36
N GLU A 595 -0.88 7.21 -17.70
CA GLU A 595 -0.15 8.43 -18.01
C GLU A 595 0.60 8.27 -19.35
N TYR A 596 1.39 7.19 -19.48
CA TYR A 596 2.22 6.86 -20.65
C TYR A 596 1.64 5.70 -21.49
#